data_AF-A0A2M7V9Z3-F1
#
_entry.id   AF-A0A2M7V9Z3-F1
#
_cell.length_a   1.000
_cell.length_b   1.000
_cell.length_c   1.000
_cell.angle_alpha   90.00
_cell.angle_beta   90.00
_cell.angle_gamma   90.00
#
_symmetry.space_group_name_H-M   'P 1'
#
loop_
_entity.id
_entity.type
_entity.pdbx_description
1 polymer ?
#
loop_
_entity_poly.entity_id
_entity_poly.type
_entity_poly.pdbx_seq_one_letter_code
_entity_poly.pdbx_strand_id
1 'polypeptide(L)'
;MLYRVILTRNGEYKKTLHKCKKEQTSFLNFNKIKMENNVLFRKEYINYNGIIPVEYKIYVVKDYDETDEPRLIRDRMGKLVYEKPIFGIWTVLHDSSYDVEEEFWVYGYDKRNDRKTIIDIIQLLMVGMGDPKKTKQVVVVNNKLLIHVEDQFDMVICKCKRDAQRLHHALSKAAKDNKIKNLFFMGTANKKMAGDYYELIHEKTGWDYTKIWRTTTRP
;
A
#
# COMPACT_ATOMS: atom_id res chain seq x y z
N MET A 1 2.83 -35.40 7.06
CA MET A 1 3.07 -34.02 7.51
C MET A 1 3.19 -33.11 6.30
N LEU A 2 2.42 -32.02 6.27
CA LEU A 2 2.42 -31.07 5.18
C LEU A 2 2.85 -29.69 5.71
N TYR A 3 3.85 -29.10 5.06
CA TYR A 3 4.38 -27.78 5.39
C TYR A 3 3.77 -26.75 4.46
N ARG A 4 3.46 -25.56 4.99
CA ARG A 4 2.83 -24.49 4.23
C ARG A 4 3.49 -23.17 4.55
N VAL A 5 3.61 -22.32 3.55
CA VAL A 5 3.95 -20.91 3.72
C VAL A 5 2.65 -20.13 3.61
N ILE A 6 2.20 -19.53 4.70
CA ILE A 6 0.93 -18.79 4.76
C ILE A 6 1.20 -17.30 4.88
N LEU A 7 0.34 -16.50 4.26
CA LEU A 7 0.26 -15.06 4.43
C LEU A 7 -0.91 -14.75 5.36
N THR A 8 -0.63 -14.07 6.45
CA THR A 8 -1.67 -13.50 7.31
C THR A 8 -1.71 -11.99 7.17
N ARG A 9 -2.87 -11.43 7.49
CA ARG A 9 -3.18 -10.02 7.47
C ARG A 9 -3.82 -9.67 8.81
N ASN A 10 -3.16 -8.87 9.63
CA ASN A 10 -3.62 -8.55 10.99
C ASN A 10 -3.94 -9.80 11.83
N GLY A 11 -3.17 -10.88 11.63
CA GLY A 11 -3.40 -12.17 12.31
C GLY A 11 -4.47 -13.06 11.66
N GLU A 12 -5.22 -12.58 10.67
CA GLU A 12 -6.19 -13.38 9.92
C GLU A 12 -5.54 -14.10 8.73
N TYR A 13 -5.95 -15.34 8.45
CA TYR A 13 -5.48 -16.07 7.29
C TYR A 13 -5.95 -15.40 6.00
N LYS A 14 -5.01 -15.11 5.09
CA LYS A 14 -5.34 -14.52 3.78
C LYS A 14 -5.18 -15.54 2.66
N LYS A 15 -4.00 -16.16 2.56
CA LYS A 15 -3.68 -17.07 1.44
C LYS A 15 -2.53 -18.01 1.81
N THR A 16 -2.55 -19.22 1.27
CA THR A 16 -1.38 -20.09 1.24
C THR A 16 -0.54 -19.75 0.02
N LEU A 17 0.71 -19.33 0.23
CA LEU A 17 1.66 -19.01 -0.84
C LEU A 17 2.30 -20.27 -1.41
N HIS A 18 2.62 -21.24 -0.56
CA HIS A 18 3.26 -22.49 -0.98
C HIS A 18 2.85 -23.67 -0.09
N LYS A 19 2.84 -24.87 -0.66
CA LYS A 19 2.58 -26.13 0.04
C LYS A 19 3.66 -27.15 -0.37
N CYS A 20 4.29 -27.79 0.60
CA CYS A 20 5.31 -28.79 0.35
C CYS A 20 5.29 -29.90 1.40
N LYS A 21 5.86 -31.07 1.08
CA LYS A 21 5.97 -32.21 1.99
C LYS A 21 7.25 -32.20 2.84
N LYS A 22 8.27 -31.45 2.40
CA LYS A 22 9.59 -31.38 3.04
C LYS A 22 9.77 -30.01 3.70
N GLU A 23 10.31 -30.02 4.91
CA GLU A 23 10.56 -28.84 5.73
C GLU A 23 11.61 -27.90 5.10
N GLN A 24 12.75 -28.46 4.67
CA GLN A 24 13.82 -27.71 4.02
C GLN A 24 13.32 -26.93 2.79
N THR A 25 12.42 -27.54 2.02
CA THR A 25 11.84 -26.91 0.83
C THR A 25 10.88 -25.77 1.20
N SER A 26 10.16 -25.86 2.32
CA SER A 26 9.37 -24.71 2.83
C SER A 26 10.25 -23.56 3.26
N PHE A 27 11.37 -23.82 3.94
CA PHE A 27 12.30 -22.77 4.36
C PHE A 27 13.01 -22.09 3.18
N LEU A 28 13.43 -22.86 2.18
CA LEU A 28 14.01 -22.29 0.95
C LEU A 28 13.02 -21.36 0.25
N ASN A 29 11.77 -21.79 0.08
CA ASN A 29 10.73 -20.95 -0.53
C ASN A 29 10.37 -19.74 0.33
N PHE A 30 10.31 -19.89 1.66
CA PHE A 30 10.10 -18.78 2.58
C PHE A 30 11.21 -17.72 2.45
N ASN A 31 12.47 -18.15 2.45
CA ASN A 31 13.61 -17.25 2.28
C ASN A 31 13.61 -16.59 0.89
N LYS A 32 13.26 -17.34 -0.16
CA LYS A 32 13.11 -16.78 -1.50
C LYS A 32 12.04 -15.69 -1.55
N ILE A 33 10.84 -15.97 -1.04
CA ILE A 33 9.73 -14.99 -0.98
C ILE A 33 10.12 -13.77 -0.13
N LYS A 34 10.86 -13.97 0.96
CA LYS A 34 11.37 -12.90 1.80
C LYS A 34 12.40 -12.03 1.06
N MET A 35 13.31 -12.63 0.30
CA MET A 35 14.33 -11.91 -0.47
C MET A 35 13.72 -11.17 -1.68
N GLU A 36 12.72 -11.75 -2.32
CA GLU A 36 12.00 -11.15 -3.45
C GLU A 36 11.05 -10.02 -3.03
N ASN A 37 10.78 -9.86 -1.73
CA ASN A 37 9.90 -8.82 -1.19
C ASN A 37 10.57 -7.43 -1.20
N ASN A 38 10.72 -6.85 -2.40
CA ASN A 38 11.17 -5.48 -2.59
C ASN A 38 9.97 -4.60 -2.99
N VAL A 39 9.29 -4.02 -1.99
CA VAL A 39 8.09 -3.20 -2.21
C VAL A 39 8.44 -1.72 -2.14
N LEU A 40 8.15 -0.98 -3.23
CA LEU A 40 8.42 0.47 -3.31
C LEU A 40 7.46 1.29 -2.45
N PHE A 41 6.21 0.81 -2.28
CA PHE A 41 5.23 1.46 -1.42
C PHE A 41 4.33 0.46 -0.70
N ARG A 42 4.59 0.29 0.59
CA ARG A 42 3.83 -0.63 1.44
C ARG A 42 2.42 -0.15 1.73
N LYS A 43 1.50 -1.10 1.66
CA LYS A 43 0.10 -1.01 2.05
C LYS A 43 -0.05 -0.93 3.58
N GLU A 44 -0.19 0.29 4.10
CA GLU A 44 -0.36 0.52 5.54
C GLU A 44 -1.82 0.51 6.00
N TYR A 45 -2.77 0.79 5.11
CA TYR A 45 -4.17 0.98 5.51
C TYR A 45 -5.10 0.09 4.69
N ILE A 46 -6.11 -0.49 5.33
CA ILE A 46 -7.27 -1.07 4.66
C ILE A 46 -8.48 -0.20 4.94
N ASN A 47 -9.35 -0.13 3.94
CA ASN A 47 -10.62 0.55 4.05
C ASN A 47 -11.75 -0.48 4.12
N TYR A 48 -11.90 -1.11 5.29
CA TYR A 48 -12.95 -2.09 5.60
C TYR A 48 -13.52 -1.71 6.97
N ASN A 49 -14.73 -1.14 7.00
CA ASN A 49 -15.36 -0.58 8.19
C ASN A 49 -14.51 0.47 8.94
N GLY A 50 -13.81 1.31 8.17
CA GLY A 50 -12.89 2.33 8.68
C GLY A 50 -11.47 2.19 8.12
N ILE A 51 -10.59 3.09 8.53
CA ILE A 51 -9.16 3.06 8.20
C ILE A 51 -8.45 2.23 9.25
N ILE A 52 -8.15 0.99 8.92
CA ILE A 52 -7.49 0.05 9.83
C ILE A 52 -6.03 -0.10 9.39
N PRO A 53 -5.04 0.08 10.29
CA PRO A 53 -3.64 -0.19 9.97
C PRO A 53 -3.45 -1.68 9.67
N VAL A 54 -2.53 -1.99 8.77
CA VAL A 54 -2.33 -3.34 8.25
C VAL A 54 -0.91 -3.78 8.44
N GLU A 55 -0.76 -4.94 9.09
CA GLU A 55 0.48 -5.68 9.20
C GLU A 55 0.30 -7.00 8.46
N TYR A 56 1.13 -7.22 7.44
CA TYR A 56 1.22 -8.52 6.78
C TYR A 56 2.40 -9.29 7.35
N LYS A 57 2.19 -10.57 7.58
CA LYS A 57 3.21 -11.49 8.06
C LYS A 57 3.14 -12.77 7.27
N ILE A 58 4.31 -13.34 6.97
CA ILE A 58 4.41 -14.68 6.42
C ILE A 58 4.84 -15.61 7.54
N TYR A 59 4.21 -16.78 7.59
CA TYR A 59 4.55 -17.85 8.50
C TYR A 59 4.90 -19.10 7.70
N VAL A 60 5.92 -19.82 8.17
CA VAL A 60 6.13 -21.23 7.84
C VAL A 60 5.40 -22.04 8.90
N VAL A 61 4.44 -22.84 8.46
CA VAL A 61 3.60 -23.64 9.35
C VAL A 61 3.62 -25.12 8.98
N LYS A 62 3.43 -25.96 9.98
CA LYS A 62 3.21 -27.40 9.89
C LYS A 62 1.79 -27.72 10.38
N ASP A 63 1.18 -28.80 9.90
CA ASP A 63 -0.06 -29.32 10.51
C ASP A 63 0.20 -29.61 12.01
N TYR A 64 -0.72 -29.22 12.89
CA TYR A 64 -0.58 -29.32 14.34
C TYR A 64 -0.58 -30.79 14.79
N ASP A 65 0.43 -31.15 15.59
CA ASP A 65 0.47 -32.40 16.34
C ASP A 65 0.51 -32.07 17.85
N GLU A 66 -0.23 -32.82 18.68
CA GLU A 66 -0.32 -32.58 20.14
C GLU A 66 1.03 -32.70 20.86
N THR A 67 2.02 -33.33 20.23
CA THR A 67 3.40 -33.48 20.71
C THR A 67 4.34 -32.34 20.31
N ASP A 68 3.89 -31.38 19.49
CA ASP A 68 4.75 -30.28 19.04
C ASP A 68 5.01 -29.27 20.16
N GLU A 69 6.29 -28.97 20.42
CA GLU A 69 6.69 -27.98 21.42
C GLU A 69 6.36 -26.55 20.93
N PRO A 70 5.52 -25.80 21.66
CA PRO A 70 5.19 -24.43 21.29
C PRO A 70 6.39 -23.51 21.47
N ARG A 71 6.66 -22.68 20.46
CA ARG A 71 7.76 -21.72 20.48
C ARG A 71 7.52 -20.64 21.54
N LEU A 72 8.56 -20.29 22.30
CA LEU A 72 8.52 -19.13 23.20
C LEU A 72 8.78 -17.84 22.42
N ILE A 73 7.82 -16.93 22.40
CA ILE A 73 7.92 -15.62 21.75
C ILE A 73 7.76 -14.52 22.79
N ARG A 74 8.45 -13.40 22.58
CA ARG A 74 8.22 -12.17 23.36
C ARG A 74 7.01 -11.43 22.81
N ASP A 75 6.02 -11.20 23.65
CA ASP A 75 4.86 -10.37 23.31
C ASP A 75 5.27 -8.88 23.20
N ARG A 76 4.38 -8.03 22.72
CA ARG A 76 4.57 -6.57 22.57
C ARG A 76 4.98 -5.88 23.88
N MET A 77 4.67 -6.48 25.03
CA MET A 77 5.05 -6.00 26.37
C MET A 77 6.38 -6.62 26.89
N GLY A 78 7.08 -7.40 26.08
CA GLY A 78 8.36 -8.05 26.44
C GLY A 78 8.24 -9.35 27.23
N LYS A 79 7.02 -9.79 27.56
CA LYS A 79 6.77 -11.05 28.29
C LYS A 79 6.96 -12.25 27.37
N LEU A 80 7.61 -13.32 27.86
CA LEU A 80 7.69 -14.60 27.16
C LEU A 80 6.34 -15.32 27.24
N VAL A 81 5.78 -15.63 26.08
CA VAL A 81 4.50 -16.32 25.93
C VAL A 81 4.69 -17.48 24.95
N TYR A 82 4.11 -18.63 25.25
CA TYR A 82 4.05 -19.76 24.32
C TYR A 82 3.16 -19.37 23.13
N GLU A 83 3.72 -19.47 21.93
CA GLU A 83 2.99 -19.23 20.70
C GLU A 83 1.93 -20.31 20.53
N LYS A 84 0.66 -19.91 20.60
CA LYS A 84 -0.46 -20.82 20.32
C LYS A 84 -0.46 -21.19 18.84
N PRO A 85 -0.85 -22.43 18.49
CA PRO A 85 -1.01 -22.82 17.11
C PRO A 85 -1.99 -21.87 16.39
N ILE A 86 -1.60 -21.41 15.22
CA ILE A 86 -2.40 -20.49 14.41
C ILE A 86 -3.69 -21.22 14.00
N PHE A 87 -4.84 -20.64 14.37
CA PHE A 87 -6.19 -21.22 14.22
C PHE A 87 -6.40 -22.59 14.88
N GLY A 88 -5.51 -23.05 15.75
CA GLY A 88 -5.60 -24.39 16.38
C GLY A 88 -5.33 -25.56 15.43
N ILE A 89 -4.89 -25.28 14.19
CA ILE A 89 -4.68 -26.30 13.15
C ILE A 89 -3.21 -26.33 12.71
N TRP A 90 -2.46 -25.26 12.96
CA TRP A 90 -1.10 -25.08 12.45
C TRP A 90 -0.08 -24.68 13.51
N THR A 91 1.00 -25.45 13.63
CA THR A 91 2.18 -25.11 14.44
C THR A 91 3.07 -24.15 13.64
N VAL A 92 3.50 -23.05 14.24
CA VAL A 92 4.40 -22.07 13.62
C VAL A 92 5.84 -22.49 13.81
N LEU A 93 6.58 -22.59 12.70
CA LEU A 93 8.02 -22.85 12.72
C LEU A 93 8.83 -21.56 12.66
N HIS A 94 8.40 -20.62 11.80
CA HIS A 94 9.08 -19.35 11.63
C HIS A 94 8.12 -18.28 11.11
N ASP A 95 8.35 -17.03 11.50
CA ASP A 95 7.59 -15.86 11.08
C ASP A 95 8.50 -14.76 10.51
N SER A 96 7.98 -13.93 9.61
CA SER A 96 8.65 -12.71 9.17
C SER A 96 7.63 -11.67 8.69
N SER A 97 7.97 -10.39 8.81
CA SER A 97 7.20 -9.30 8.21
C SER A 97 7.22 -9.42 6.69
N TYR A 98 6.05 -9.27 6.09
CA TYR A 98 5.91 -9.21 4.64
C TYR A 98 5.26 -7.89 4.27
N ASP A 99 5.68 -7.31 3.16
CA ASP A 99 5.11 -6.06 2.66
C ASP A 99 4.31 -6.39 1.41
N VAL A 100 3.17 -5.72 1.27
CA VAL A 100 2.34 -5.82 0.07
C VAL A 100 2.31 -4.45 -0.57
N GLU A 101 2.55 -4.40 -1.87
CA GLU A 101 2.48 -3.15 -2.63
C GLU A 101 1.05 -2.60 -2.63
N GLU A 102 0.93 -1.29 -2.47
CA GLU A 102 -0.35 -0.61 -2.58
C GLU A 102 -0.66 -0.27 -4.04
N GLU A 103 -1.93 -0.41 -4.41
CA GLU A 103 -2.43 0.02 -5.70
C GLU A 103 -3.48 1.11 -5.52
N PHE A 104 -3.38 2.13 -6.37
CA PHE A 104 -4.19 3.33 -6.31
C PHE A 104 -5.21 3.36 -7.45
N TRP A 105 -6.29 4.11 -7.24
CA TRP A 105 -7.21 4.43 -8.33
C TRP A 105 -6.82 5.77 -8.93
N VAL A 106 -6.52 5.79 -10.23
CA VAL A 106 -6.28 7.01 -10.99
C VAL A 106 -7.56 7.38 -11.73
N TYR A 107 -7.93 8.66 -11.70
CA TYR A 107 -9.07 9.20 -12.42
C TYR A 107 -8.95 8.92 -13.93
N GLY A 108 -10.06 8.60 -14.59
CA GLY A 108 -10.08 8.18 -16.00
C GLY A 108 -9.87 6.67 -16.22
N TYR A 109 -9.40 5.94 -15.20
CA TYR A 109 -9.23 4.48 -15.25
C TYR A 109 -10.29 3.74 -14.44
N ASP A 110 -10.49 2.46 -14.78
CA ASP A 110 -11.45 1.61 -14.09
C ASP A 110 -11.08 1.37 -12.62
N LYS A 111 -12.02 1.66 -11.72
CA LYS A 111 -11.81 1.60 -10.26
C LYS A 111 -11.45 0.20 -9.73
N ARG A 112 -11.76 -0.87 -10.48
CA ARG A 112 -11.58 -2.26 -10.02
C ARG A 112 -10.47 -2.98 -10.78
N ASN A 113 -10.40 -2.80 -12.10
CA ASN A 113 -9.52 -3.58 -12.95
C ASN A 113 -8.21 -2.84 -13.26
N ASP A 114 -8.22 -1.51 -13.31
CA ASP A 114 -7.05 -0.70 -13.67
C ASP A 114 -6.45 0.01 -12.45
N ARG A 115 -6.18 -0.77 -11.42
CA ARG A 115 -5.44 -0.29 -10.25
C ARG A 115 -3.98 -0.07 -10.64
N LYS A 116 -3.43 1.09 -10.27
CA LYS A 116 -2.09 1.53 -10.66
C LYS A 116 -1.12 1.47 -9.48
N THR A 117 0.08 0.98 -9.73
CA THR A 117 1.18 0.97 -8.76
C THR A 117 1.89 2.33 -8.70
N ILE A 118 2.86 2.49 -7.80
CA ILE A 118 3.69 3.69 -7.77
C ILE A 118 4.48 3.88 -9.07
N ILE A 119 4.97 2.79 -9.66
CA ILE A 119 5.74 2.85 -10.90
C ILE A 119 4.88 3.45 -12.01
N ASP A 120 3.63 3.03 -12.11
CA ASP A 120 2.68 3.57 -13.09
C ASP A 120 2.41 5.06 -12.85
N ILE A 121 2.27 5.49 -11.59
CA ILE A 121 2.08 6.90 -11.24
C ILE A 121 3.33 7.73 -11.60
N ILE A 122 4.53 7.18 -11.38
CA ILE A 122 5.78 7.81 -11.80
C ILE A 122 5.82 7.94 -13.34
N GLN A 123 5.39 6.92 -14.07
CA GLN A 123 5.29 7.00 -15.54
C GLN A 123 4.31 8.09 -15.97
N LEU A 124 3.14 8.22 -15.34
CA LEU A 124 2.19 9.31 -15.59
C LEU A 124 2.81 10.70 -15.33
N LEU A 125 3.61 10.83 -14.27
CA LEU A 125 4.37 12.06 -14.02
C LEU A 125 5.35 12.35 -15.16
N MET A 126 6.01 11.32 -15.71
CA MET A 126 6.98 11.42 -16.79
C MET A 126 6.39 11.81 -18.16
N VAL A 127 5.11 11.52 -18.41
CA VAL A 127 4.44 11.87 -19.68
C VAL A 127 4.46 13.39 -19.89
N GLY A 128 5.01 13.87 -21.00
CA GLY A 128 5.05 15.30 -21.32
C GLY A 128 6.16 16.11 -20.63
N MET A 129 7.07 15.46 -19.89
CA MET A 129 8.23 16.14 -19.27
C MET A 129 9.31 16.61 -20.27
N GLY A 130 9.20 16.21 -21.54
CA GLY A 130 10.14 16.65 -22.58
C GLY A 130 10.07 18.15 -22.87
N ASP A 131 8.99 18.83 -22.48
CA ASP A 131 8.84 20.27 -22.66
C ASP A 131 9.31 21.03 -21.40
N PRO A 132 10.43 21.78 -21.46
CA PRO A 132 10.94 22.53 -20.32
C PRO A 132 10.03 23.70 -19.89
N LYS A 133 9.05 24.08 -20.71
CA LYS A 133 8.10 25.16 -20.37
C LYS A 133 6.94 24.68 -19.50
N LYS A 134 6.68 23.37 -19.44
CA LYS A 134 5.54 22.80 -18.70
C LYS A 134 6.00 22.24 -17.36
N THR A 135 5.68 22.94 -16.28
CA THR A 135 5.94 22.47 -14.91
C THR A 135 4.66 21.87 -14.33
N LYS A 136 4.67 20.57 -13.99
CA LYS A 136 3.50 19.94 -13.34
C LYS A 136 3.46 20.29 -11.86
N GLN A 137 2.30 20.71 -11.38
CA GLN A 137 2.06 20.90 -9.95
C GLN A 137 1.51 19.60 -9.37
N VAL A 138 2.13 19.15 -8.27
CA VAL A 138 1.68 17.98 -7.52
C VAL A 138 1.23 18.45 -6.15
N VAL A 139 -0.06 18.28 -5.82
CA VAL A 139 -0.64 18.80 -4.58
C VAL A 139 -1.53 17.77 -3.90
N VAL A 140 -1.52 17.73 -2.57
CA VAL A 140 -2.39 16.85 -1.79
C VAL A 140 -3.64 17.60 -1.35
N VAL A 141 -4.81 17.13 -1.81
CA VAL A 141 -6.14 17.64 -1.44
C VAL A 141 -6.92 16.52 -0.78
N ASN A 142 -7.04 16.57 0.55
CA ASN A 142 -7.62 15.49 1.37
C ASN A 142 -6.97 14.13 1.10
N ASN A 143 -7.72 13.14 0.61
CA ASN A 143 -7.22 11.82 0.22
C ASN A 143 -6.84 11.73 -1.27
N LYS A 144 -6.78 12.85 -1.98
CA LYS A 144 -6.54 12.91 -3.41
C LYS A 144 -5.19 13.57 -3.63
N LEU A 145 -4.39 13.00 -4.51
CA LEU A 145 -3.19 13.62 -5.04
C LEU A 145 -3.54 14.14 -6.43
N LEU A 146 -3.48 15.46 -6.62
CA LEU A 146 -3.69 16.08 -7.91
C LEU A 146 -2.33 16.30 -8.57
N ILE A 147 -2.26 15.98 -9.85
CA ILE A 147 -1.13 16.27 -10.72
C ILE A 147 -1.73 17.07 -11.87
N HIS A 148 -1.40 18.35 -11.97
CA HIS A 148 -1.98 19.19 -13.00
C HIS A 148 -0.97 20.13 -13.66
N VAL A 149 -1.22 20.38 -14.94
CA VAL A 149 -0.68 21.44 -15.81
C VAL A 149 -1.88 21.99 -16.58
N GLU A 150 -1.84 23.23 -17.03
CA GLU A 150 -2.88 23.91 -17.84
C GLU A 150 -3.83 22.96 -18.61
N ASP A 151 -3.27 22.08 -19.46
CA ASP A 151 -4.05 21.13 -20.29
C ASP A 151 -4.20 19.70 -19.72
N GLN A 152 -3.38 19.31 -18.74
CA GLN A 152 -3.34 17.93 -18.22
C GLN A 152 -3.82 17.88 -16.77
N PHE A 153 -4.77 16.99 -16.49
CA PHE A 153 -5.31 16.78 -15.15
C PHE A 153 -5.36 15.30 -14.82
N ASP A 154 -4.48 14.88 -13.92
CA ASP A 154 -4.45 13.54 -13.35
C ASP A 154 -4.77 13.61 -11.85
N MET A 155 -5.61 12.70 -11.38
CA MET A 155 -6.00 12.64 -9.97
C MET A 155 -5.88 11.21 -9.45
N VAL A 156 -5.03 11.02 -8.44
CA VAL A 156 -4.84 9.74 -7.76
C VAL A 156 -5.61 9.75 -6.45
N ILE A 157 -6.45 8.73 -6.25
CA ILE A 157 -7.36 8.64 -5.11
C ILE A 157 -6.81 7.61 -4.13
N CYS A 158 -6.37 8.11 -2.99
CA CYS A 158 -5.82 7.33 -1.89
C CYS A 158 -6.91 6.99 -0.86
N LYS A 159 -6.60 6.08 0.07
CA LYS A 159 -7.58 5.66 1.08
C LYS A 159 -7.90 6.75 2.09
N CYS A 160 -6.87 7.51 2.49
CA CYS A 160 -6.94 8.55 3.50
C CYS A 160 -5.93 9.67 3.20
N LYS A 161 -6.03 10.78 3.95
CA LYS A 161 -5.11 11.91 3.84
C LYS A 161 -3.66 11.55 4.11
N ARG A 162 -3.39 10.74 5.13
CA ARG A 162 -2.02 10.31 5.47
C ARG A 162 -1.38 9.51 4.34
N ASP A 163 -2.16 8.65 3.70
CA ASP A 163 -1.69 7.84 2.57
C ASP A 163 -1.36 8.71 1.35
N ALA A 164 -2.19 9.73 1.07
CA ALA A 164 -1.89 10.71 0.02
C ALA A 164 -0.62 11.53 0.32
N GLN A 165 -0.37 11.92 1.58
CA GLN A 165 0.87 12.59 1.99
C GLN A 165 2.09 11.67 1.85
N ARG A 166 1.98 10.39 2.22
CA ARG A 166 3.05 9.40 2.02
C ARG A 166 3.35 9.22 0.54
N LEU A 167 2.32 9.09 -0.30
CA LEU A 167 2.46 9.00 -1.75
C LEU A 167 3.17 10.24 -2.31
N HIS A 168 2.75 11.44 -1.90
CA HIS A 168 3.40 12.70 -2.29
C HIS A 168 4.90 12.72 -1.94
N HIS A 169 5.27 12.31 -0.72
CA HIS A 169 6.68 12.25 -0.32
C HIS A 169 7.47 11.19 -1.09
N ALA A 170 6.87 10.03 -1.34
CA ALA A 170 7.49 8.97 -2.13
C ALA A 170 7.78 9.43 -3.57
N LEU A 171 6.81 10.12 -4.20
CA LEU A 171 6.97 10.68 -5.53
C LEU A 171 8.00 11.82 -5.56
N SER A 172 8.03 12.68 -4.54
CA SER A 172 9.05 13.73 -4.42
C SER A 172 10.45 13.16 -4.30
N LYS A 173 10.63 12.09 -3.52
CA LYS A 173 11.91 11.38 -3.40
C LYS A 173 12.30 10.74 -4.74
N ALA A 174 11.38 10.01 -5.36
CA ALA A 174 11.62 9.39 -6.66
C ALA A 174 11.96 10.42 -7.76
N ALA A 175 11.31 11.60 -7.75
CA ALA A 175 11.60 12.67 -8.69
C ALA A 175 13.01 13.27 -8.49
N LYS A 176 13.43 13.43 -7.23
CA LYS A 176 14.79 13.87 -6.88
C LYS A 176 15.84 12.86 -7.33
N ASP A 177 15.61 11.58 -7.05
CA ASP A 177 16.53 10.50 -7.42
C ASP A 177 16.68 10.40 -8.96
N ASN A 178 15.58 10.61 -9.70
CA ASN A 178 15.56 10.66 -11.16
C ASN A 178 15.93 12.03 -11.77
N LYS A 179 16.32 13.02 -10.95
CA LYS A 179 16.72 14.38 -11.37
C LYS A 179 15.68 15.12 -12.23
N ILE A 180 14.39 14.90 -11.96
CA ILE A 180 13.29 15.55 -12.66
C ILE A 180 13.13 16.98 -12.15
N LYS A 181 13.34 17.98 -13.02
CA LYS A 181 13.27 19.41 -12.65
C LYS A 181 11.92 20.08 -12.89
N ASN A 182 11.06 19.49 -13.74
CA ASN A 182 9.81 20.11 -14.19
C ASN A 182 8.61 19.74 -13.31
N LEU A 183 8.84 19.39 -12.04
CA LEU A 183 7.80 19.06 -11.07
C LEU A 183 7.85 20.02 -9.88
N PHE A 184 6.73 20.66 -9.61
CA PHE A 184 6.54 21.52 -8.46
C PHE A 184 5.70 20.78 -7.41
N PHE A 185 6.38 20.24 -6.40
CA PHE A 185 5.73 19.54 -5.29
C PHE A 185 5.22 20.55 -4.27
N MET A 186 3.91 20.70 -4.22
CA MET A 186 3.20 21.49 -3.24
C MET A 186 2.78 20.59 -2.08
N GLY A 187 2.77 21.14 -0.87
CA GLY A 187 2.36 20.39 0.32
C GLY A 187 0.87 20.01 0.32
N THR A 188 0.34 19.84 1.52
CA THR A 188 -1.11 19.65 1.68
C THR A 188 -1.82 20.99 1.50
N ALA A 189 -2.86 21.03 0.66
CA ALA A 189 -3.67 22.22 0.46
C ALA A 189 -4.34 22.65 1.78
N ASN A 190 -4.20 23.94 2.12
CA ASN A 190 -4.91 24.57 3.24
C ASN A 190 -6.38 24.82 2.85
N LYS A 191 -7.26 25.11 3.82
CA LYS A 191 -8.71 25.28 3.58
C LYS A 191 -9.05 26.25 2.44
N LYS A 192 -8.31 27.36 2.30
CA LYS A 192 -8.51 28.33 1.21
C LYS A 192 -8.16 27.74 -0.15
N MET A 193 -6.93 27.24 -0.31
CA MET A 193 -6.46 26.60 -1.54
C MET A 193 -7.29 25.37 -1.91
N ALA A 194 -7.78 24.63 -0.91
CA ALA A 194 -8.63 23.47 -1.12
C ALA A 194 -9.94 23.85 -1.83
N GLY A 195 -10.49 25.05 -1.60
CA GLY A 195 -11.65 25.57 -2.31
C GLY A 195 -11.40 25.64 -3.82
N ASP A 196 -10.33 26.33 -4.22
CA ASP A 196 -9.91 26.47 -5.62
C ASP A 196 -9.69 25.10 -6.28
N TYR A 197 -9.05 24.17 -5.57
CA TYR A 197 -8.86 22.81 -6.08
C TYR A 197 -10.17 22.00 -6.15
N TYR A 198 -11.15 22.25 -5.29
CA TYR A 198 -12.45 21.58 -5.38
C TYR A 198 -13.21 22.03 -6.61
N GLU A 199 -13.16 23.32 -6.94
CA GLU A 199 -13.72 23.87 -8.17
C GLU A 199 -13.02 23.27 -9.39
N LEU A 200 -11.68 23.25 -9.41
CA LEU A 200 -10.90 22.62 -10.48
C LEU A 200 -11.28 21.13 -10.68
N ILE A 201 -11.42 20.36 -9.59
CA ILE A 201 -11.86 18.96 -9.67
C ILE A 201 -13.28 18.89 -10.24
N HIS A 202 -14.19 19.76 -9.79
CA HIS A 202 -15.57 19.77 -10.27
C HIS A 202 -15.63 20.07 -11.78
N GLU A 203 -14.92 21.08 -12.25
CA GLU A 203 -14.86 21.46 -13.67
C GLU A 203 -14.27 20.35 -14.55
N LYS A 204 -13.17 19.71 -14.12
CA LYS A 204 -12.48 18.69 -14.92
C LYS A 204 -13.16 17.31 -14.87
N THR A 205 -13.90 17.01 -13.80
CA THR A 205 -14.46 15.66 -13.57
C THR A 205 -15.98 15.58 -13.56
N GLY A 206 -16.68 16.70 -13.40
CA GLY A 206 -18.14 16.74 -13.20
C GLY A 206 -18.58 16.06 -11.90
N TRP A 207 -17.68 15.81 -10.95
CA TRP A 207 -18.04 15.15 -9.70
C TRP A 207 -18.76 16.09 -8.75
N ASP A 208 -19.80 15.59 -8.09
CA ASP A 208 -20.47 16.32 -7.03
C ASP A 208 -19.51 16.67 -5.88
N TYR A 209 -19.68 17.86 -5.31
CA TYR A 209 -18.89 18.39 -4.20
C TYR A 209 -18.88 17.44 -3.00
N THR A 210 -19.98 16.73 -2.74
CA THR A 210 -20.06 15.73 -1.66
C THR A 210 -19.05 14.59 -1.81
N LYS A 211 -18.67 14.24 -3.04
CA LYS A 211 -17.65 13.24 -3.36
C LYS A 211 -16.24 13.83 -3.31
N ILE A 212 -16.09 15.08 -3.74
CA ILE A 212 -14.82 15.80 -3.76
C ILE A 212 -14.33 16.08 -2.33
N TRP A 213 -15.22 16.53 -1.45
CA TRP A 213 -14.90 16.87 -0.06
C TRP A 213 -14.59 15.67 0.84
N ARG A 214 -14.85 14.44 0.38
CA ARG A 214 -14.53 13.25 1.17
C ARG A 214 -13.04 13.18 1.48
N THR A 215 -12.76 12.87 2.73
CA THR A 215 -11.41 12.64 3.26
C THR A 215 -10.99 11.17 3.24
N THR A 216 -11.92 10.29 2.87
CA THR A 216 -11.76 8.83 2.81
C THR A 216 -12.51 8.25 1.62
N THR A 217 -12.12 7.04 1.18
CA THR A 217 -12.76 6.37 0.03
C THR A 217 -14.05 5.61 0.37
N ARG A 218 -14.34 5.40 1.66
CA ARG A 218 -15.60 4.84 2.17
C ARG A 218 -16.05 5.71 3.35
N PRO A 219 -17.37 5.96 3.49
CA PRO A 219 -17.92 6.64 4.65
C PRO A 219 -17.60 5.90 5.94
#